data_AF-A0A833RP73-F1
#
_entry.id   AF-A0A833RP73-F1
#
_cell.length_a   1.000
_cell.length_b   1.000
_cell.length_c   1.000
_cell.angle_alpha   90.00
_cell.angle_beta   90.00
_cell.angle_gamma   90.00
#
_symmetry.space_group_name_H-M   'P 1'
#
loop_
_entity.id
_entity.type
_entity.pdbx_description
1 polymer ?
#
loop_
_entity_poly.entity_id
_entity_poly.type
_entity_poly.pdbx_seq_one_letter_code
_entity_poly.pdbx_strand_id
1 'polypeptide(L)'
;MEGLVQNIISDTSYEFSKNIAAFQETYGSRVVFSELNNDDLREKLWQRLFECLSDNLQSSLHHSCLSVLRILSRDKTKLNELITDERLGIIIDKAALKNMDAKEHTYTNVTIEALKLLFNLIFNSTNVQEILLKTSCLQCLIERIKNYSDDIPYEIMLFDTRIVFLITALNIATRQIIKTELNGDKCLVKLLENITSREEKSHIIKEGNVILLCEMLKALFNLYMNSDNTTEDVKNDLVLTLRRLLLSKCEKEDDFHSNIANLLMVMPYDCYSVMIPLSKEKHKQIYQNKDMSAIYVLLKFLDRRLDNKNDLIGNLAPVVTTLIRMVKAERLIRKYTRLQILPPLRDVMHRPEEGTTLRAKLCKLLTSPVVEVRDLVAEFLFILCKENVARMVKYTGYGNAAGMFANKGLLGSSRKKLTYSSESEDSETEEYLKHKEQINPVTGCFEHPKPNPLEGMSEEQKEYEALQLVGLVDKLTRFALLFIYEYNIIRFDVYNIFGYFREGVVHPCRIGDDGRPKPIEHVLELQEELPKQQYTRQDSDSD
;
A
#
# COMPACT_ATOMS: atom_id res chain seq x y z
N MET A 1 39.97 9.59 23.27
CA MET A 1 39.81 8.59 22.19
C MET A 1 41.15 8.21 21.61
N GLU A 2 41.90 9.15 21.02
CA GLU A 2 43.19 8.89 20.35
C GLU A 2 44.17 8.11 21.24
N GLY A 3 44.38 8.52 22.50
CA GLY A 3 45.27 7.77 23.41
C GLY A 3 44.82 6.33 23.71
N LEU A 4 43.51 6.07 23.84
CA LEU A 4 43.01 4.71 24.04
C LEU A 4 43.23 3.85 22.78
N VAL A 5 43.02 4.44 21.60
CA VAL A 5 43.20 3.76 20.31
C VAL A 5 44.68 3.49 20.04
N GLN A 6 45.56 4.43 20.37
CA GLN A 6 47.02 4.23 20.30
C GLN A 6 47.44 3.07 21.19
N ASN A 7 46.92 2.98 22.42
CA ASN A 7 47.18 1.83 23.29
C ASN A 7 46.72 0.52 22.62
N ILE A 8 45.48 0.45 22.11
CA ILE A 8 44.99 -0.75 21.40
C ILE A 8 45.90 -1.15 20.23
N ILE A 9 46.45 -0.18 19.50
CA ILE A 9 47.38 -0.43 18.39
C ILE A 9 48.72 -0.98 18.90
N SER A 10 49.25 -0.46 20.01
CA SER A 10 50.57 -0.82 20.55
C SER A 10 50.60 -2.02 21.51
N ASP A 11 49.45 -2.39 22.09
CA ASP A 11 49.42 -3.30 23.25
C ASP A 11 49.65 -4.79 22.93
N THR A 12 50.18 -5.48 23.94
CA THR A 12 50.24 -6.94 24.04
C THR A 12 48.95 -7.52 24.68
N SER A 13 48.74 -8.83 24.51
CA SER A 13 47.45 -9.56 24.70
C SER A 13 46.59 -9.17 25.92
N TYR A 14 47.16 -9.00 27.13
CA TYR A 14 46.37 -8.72 28.34
C TYR A 14 45.87 -7.27 28.40
N GLU A 15 46.75 -6.29 28.12
CA GLU A 15 46.40 -4.87 28.09
C GLU A 15 45.45 -4.56 26.93
N PHE A 16 45.64 -5.27 25.81
CA PHE A 16 44.77 -5.21 24.65
C PHE A 16 43.31 -5.55 24.99
N SER A 17 43.07 -6.64 25.73
CA SER A 17 41.71 -7.02 26.14
C SER A 17 41.05 -5.95 27.02
N LYS A 18 41.80 -5.35 27.95
CA LYS A 18 41.30 -4.29 28.84
C LYS A 18 40.94 -3.03 28.06
N ASN A 19 41.79 -2.63 27.12
CA ASN A 19 41.57 -1.42 26.33
C ASN A 19 40.45 -1.59 25.30
N ILE A 20 40.26 -2.81 24.74
CA ILE A 20 39.06 -3.11 23.96
C ILE A 20 37.78 -2.99 24.80
N ALA A 21 37.76 -3.54 26.03
CA ALA A 21 36.59 -3.45 26.90
C ALA A 21 36.26 -1.98 27.23
N ALA A 22 37.28 -1.17 27.55
CA ALA A 22 37.13 0.26 27.78
C ALA A 22 36.58 1.00 26.55
N PHE A 23 37.03 0.62 25.34
CA PHE A 23 36.52 1.19 24.09
C PHE A 23 35.04 0.86 23.88
N GLN A 24 34.64 -0.39 24.12
CA GLN A 24 33.26 -0.83 23.97
C GLN A 24 32.32 -0.11 24.94
N GLU A 25 32.72 0.04 26.20
CA GLU A 25 31.93 0.73 27.23
C GLU A 25 31.78 2.22 26.91
N THR A 26 32.87 2.87 26.50
CA THR A 26 32.88 4.33 26.28
C THR A 26 32.19 4.72 24.96
N TYR A 27 32.33 3.90 23.91
CA TYR A 27 31.93 4.26 22.54
C TYR A 27 30.87 3.34 21.94
N GLY A 28 30.26 2.44 22.71
CA GLY A 28 29.32 1.43 22.23
C GLY A 28 28.05 1.96 21.56
N SER A 29 27.63 3.20 21.85
CA SER A 29 26.47 3.87 21.22
C SER A 29 26.87 4.88 20.12
N ARG A 30 28.17 5.13 19.94
CA ARG A 30 28.68 6.13 19.00
C ARG A 30 28.55 5.66 17.55
N VAL A 31 28.35 6.62 16.65
CA VAL A 31 28.09 6.40 15.21
C VAL A 31 29.16 7.03 14.31
N VAL A 32 29.78 8.15 14.72
CA VAL A 32 30.80 8.88 13.93
C VAL A 32 32.08 9.07 14.76
N PHE A 33 33.23 8.83 14.14
CA PHE A 33 34.56 8.81 14.76
C PHE A 33 35.53 9.73 14.00
N SER A 34 35.32 11.05 14.11
CA SER A 34 36.16 12.05 13.44
C SER A 34 37.62 12.05 13.92
N GLU A 35 37.84 11.72 15.19
CA GLU A 35 39.17 11.68 15.83
C GLU A 35 40.06 10.58 15.24
N LEU A 36 39.45 9.54 14.64
CA LEU A 36 40.21 8.47 13.99
C LEU A 36 40.76 8.87 12.61
N ASN A 37 40.35 10.04 12.08
CA ASN A 37 40.81 10.51 10.77
C ASN A 37 42.19 11.18 10.86
N ASN A 38 42.68 11.45 12.07
CA ASN A 38 44.02 11.96 12.32
C ASN A 38 45.03 10.79 12.34
N ASP A 39 46.25 11.04 11.85
CA ASP A 39 47.41 10.14 11.95
C ASP A 39 47.19 8.69 11.46
N ASP A 40 46.27 8.49 10.50
CA ASP A 40 45.84 7.18 9.98
C ASP A 40 45.45 6.18 11.09
N LEU A 41 44.93 6.70 12.22
CA LEU A 41 44.55 5.89 13.37
C LEU A 41 43.45 4.89 13.02
N ARG A 42 42.54 5.26 12.10
CA ARG A 42 41.48 4.38 11.60
C ARG A 42 42.08 3.15 10.92
N GLU A 43 42.96 3.35 9.94
CA GLU A 43 43.60 2.28 9.17
C GLU A 43 44.39 1.35 10.08
N LYS A 44 45.21 1.93 10.99
CA LYS A 44 46.04 1.18 11.94
C LYS A 44 45.20 0.37 12.92
N LEU A 45 44.13 0.95 13.46
CA LEU A 45 43.22 0.26 14.38
C LEU A 45 42.53 -0.92 13.67
N TRP A 46 41.98 -0.69 12.48
CA TRP A 46 41.35 -1.75 11.68
C TRP A 46 42.35 -2.87 11.37
N GLN A 47 43.56 -2.53 10.96
CA GLN A 47 44.61 -3.50 10.70
C GLN A 47 44.92 -4.37 11.93
N ARG A 48 45.18 -3.75 13.09
CA ARG A 48 45.49 -4.47 14.32
C ARG A 48 44.39 -5.44 14.75
N LEU A 49 43.13 -5.03 14.58
CA LEU A 49 41.96 -5.88 14.89
C LEU A 49 41.86 -7.08 13.94
N PHE A 50 42.13 -6.91 12.64
CA PHE A 50 42.12 -8.01 11.67
C PHE A 50 43.30 -8.96 11.82
N GLU A 51 44.48 -8.47 12.20
CA GLU A 51 45.62 -9.31 12.57
C GLU A 51 45.27 -10.25 13.73
N CYS A 52 44.59 -9.72 14.76
CA CYS A 52 44.08 -10.52 15.89
C CYS A 52 43.04 -11.56 15.44
N LEU A 53 42.13 -11.20 14.52
CA LEU A 53 41.11 -12.13 14.01
C LEU A 53 41.67 -13.25 13.14
N SER A 54 42.79 -12.99 12.47
CA SER A 54 43.49 -13.95 11.62
C SER A 54 44.30 -14.95 12.44
N ASP A 55 44.73 -14.56 13.64
CA ASP A 55 45.48 -15.43 14.56
C ASP A 55 44.54 -16.34 15.37
N ASN A 56 44.58 -17.64 15.09
CA ASN A 56 43.79 -18.65 15.79
C ASN A 56 44.21 -18.83 17.26
N LEU A 57 45.43 -18.44 17.64
CA LEU A 57 45.88 -18.48 19.03
C LEU A 57 45.15 -17.45 19.91
N GLN A 58 44.56 -16.42 19.29
CA GLN A 58 43.84 -15.33 19.96
C GLN A 58 42.31 -15.51 19.91
N SER A 59 41.83 -16.75 19.80
CA SER A 59 40.40 -17.07 19.68
C SER A 59 39.51 -16.47 20.78
N SER A 60 40.03 -16.33 22.01
CA SER A 60 39.33 -15.68 23.13
C SER A 60 39.03 -14.19 22.88
N LEU A 61 39.84 -13.52 22.07
CA LEU A 61 39.71 -12.09 21.75
C LEU A 61 38.85 -11.84 20.51
N HIS A 62 38.56 -12.87 19.69
CA HIS A 62 37.85 -12.70 18.41
C HIS A 62 36.48 -12.03 18.58
N HIS A 63 35.72 -12.43 19.60
CA HIS A 63 34.42 -11.79 19.91
C HIS A 63 34.58 -10.29 20.21
N SER A 64 35.56 -9.94 21.04
CA SER A 64 35.79 -8.56 21.46
C SER A 64 36.26 -7.69 20.30
N CYS A 65 37.15 -8.22 19.43
CA CYS A 65 37.58 -7.56 18.20
C CYS A 65 36.43 -7.33 17.21
N LEU A 66 35.59 -8.35 16.98
CA LEU A 66 34.41 -8.21 16.11
C LEU A 66 33.42 -7.17 16.63
N SER A 67 33.21 -7.10 17.94
CA SER A 67 32.33 -6.10 18.55
C SER A 67 32.87 -4.67 18.36
N VAL A 68 34.18 -4.45 18.49
CA VAL A 68 34.81 -3.16 18.19
C VAL A 68 34.66 -2.83 16.70
N LEU A 69 34.96 -3.78 15.80
CA LEU A 69 34.77 -3.59 14.37
C LEU A 69 33.31 -3.27 14.02
N ARG A 70 32.33 -3.93 14.67
CA ARG A 70 30.90 -3.64 14.49
C ARG A 70 30.58 -2.21 14.90
N ILE A 71 31.12 -1.71 16.01
CA ILE A 71 30.94 -0.32 16.44
C ILE A 71 31.55 0.64 15.39
N LEU A 72 32.79 0.38 14.95
CA LEU A 72 33.49 1.20 13.97
C LEU A 72 32.80 1.21 12.60
N SER A 73 32.22 0.08 12.17
CA SER A 73 31.52 -0.09 10.87
C SER A 73 30.26 0.77 10.72
N ARG A 74 29.80 1.44 11.79
CA ARG A 74 28.70 2.41 11.73
C ARG A 74 29.12 3.71 11.05
N ASP A 75 30.41 4.02 11.06
CA ASP A 75 30.98 5.19 10.41
C ASP A 75 31.41 4.83 8.98
N LYS A 76 30.82 5.51 7.99
CA LYS A 76 31.03 5.24 6.56
C LYS A 76 32.40 5.73 6.06
N THR A 77 33.11 6.54 6.83
CA THR A 77 34.35 7.20 6.39
C THR A 77 35.43 6.16 6.05
N LYS A 78 35.92 6.20 4.80
CA LYS A 78 36.91 5.27 4.22
C LYS A 78 36.54 3.78 4.26
N LEU A 79 35.27 3.42 4.54
CA LEU A 79 34.89 2.02 4.76
C LEU A 79 35.12 1.14 3.51
N ASN A 80 34.92 1.68 2.31
CA ASN A 80 35.18 0.97 1.05
C ASN A 80 36.66 0.59 0.86
N GLU A 81 37.58 1.41 1.36
CA GLU A 81 39.03 1.20 1.28
C GLU A 81 39.53 0.25 2.38
N LEU A 82 38.91 0.32 3.57
CA LEU A 82 39.28 -0.48 4.72
C LEU A 82 38.89 -1.95 4.60
N ILE A 83 37.83 -2.26 3.85
CA ILE A 83 37.37 -3.64 3.64
C ILE A 83 37.93 -4.17 2.31
N THR A 84 39.03 -4.91 2.41
CA THR A 84 39.60 -5.68 1.30
C THR A 84 38.91 -7.05 1.17
N ASP A 85 39.08 -7.72 0.03
CA ASP A 85 38.57 -9.08 -0.22
C ASP A 85 39.01 -10.07 0.86
N GLU A 86 40.26 -9.96 1.34
CA GLU A 86 40.82 -10.79 2.40
C GLU A 86 40.10 -10.55 3.74
N ARG A 87 39.95 -9.28 4.15
CA ARG A 87 39.26 -8.90 5.39
C ARG A 87 37.80 -9.34 5.37
N LEU A 88 37.12 -9.16 4.25
CA LEU A 88 35.75 -9.64 4.07
C LEU A 88 35.69 -11.18 4.14
N GLY A 89 36.64 -11.88 3.54
CA GLY A 89 36.77 -13.32 3.61
C GLY A 89 36.93 -13.86 5.04
N ILE A 90 37.67 -13.14 5.90
CA ILE A 90 37.79 -13.47 7.34
C ILE A 90 36.43 -13.29 8.03
N ILE A 91 35.71 -12.20 7.76
CA ILE A 91 34.39 -11.97 8.37
C ILE A 91 33.39 -13.04 7.96
N ILE A 92 33.35 -13.39 6.66
CA ILE A 92 32.47 -14.44 6.12
C ILE A 92 32.80 -15.80 6.76
N ASP A 93 34.08 -16.09 6.98
CA ASP A 93 34.52 -17.30 7.67
C ASP A 93 34.05 -17.34 9.14
N LYS A 94 34.28 -16.26 9.89
CA LYS A 94 33.83 -16.15 11.30
C LYS A 94 32.30 -16.15 11.42
N ALA A 95 31.60 -15.68 10.40
CA ALA A 95 30.14 -15.76 10.27
C ALA A 95 29.63 -17.16 9.88
N ALA A 96 30.52 -18.15 9.71
CA ALA A 96 30.21 -19.50 9.24
C ALA A 96 29.48 -19.51 7.89
N LEU A 97 29.93 -18.67 6.95
CA LEU A 97 29.35 -18.48 5.61
C LEU A 97 30.36 -18.73 4.48
N LYS A 98 31.51 -19.35 4.76
CA LYS A 98 32.57 -19.60 3.77
C LYS A 98 32.52 -21.00 3.15
N ASN A 99 32.30 -22.03 3.98
CA ASN A 99 32.37 -23.44 3.58
C ASN A 99 31.01 -24.15 3.78
N MET A 100 30.58 -24.90 2.77
CA MET A 100 29.28 -25.60 2.75
C MET A 100 29.29 -26.92 3.55
N ASP A 101 30.47 -27.52 3.78
CA ASP A 101 30.59 -28.92 4.21
C ASP A 101 30.65 -29.15 5.73
N ALA A 102 30.67 -28.09 6.55
CA ALA A 102 30.75 -28.26 8.00
C ALA A 102 29.35 -28.54 8.58
N LYS A 103 29.03 -29.83 8.68
CA LYS A 103 27.75 -30.36 9.17
C LYS A 103 27.52 -30.23 10.68
N GLU A 104 28.50 -29.73 11.43
CA GLU A 104 28.41 -29.49 12.87
C GLU A 104 29.01 -28.12 13.22
N HIS A 105 28.30 -27.05 12.90
CA HIS A 105 28.67 -25.73 13.41
C HIS A 105 28.04 -25.51 14.79
N THR A 106 28.87 -25.50 15.82
CA THR A 106 28.47 -24.86 17.09
C THR A 106 28.47 -23.35 16.88
N TYR A 107 27.28 -22.77 16.81
CA TYR A 107 27.14 -21.32 16.70
C TYR A 107 27.59 -20.67 18.01
N THR A 108 28.60 -19.81 17.92
CA THR A 108 29.15 -19.11 19.09
C THR A 108 28.80 -17.63 19.04
N ASN A 109 29.04 -16.91 20.14
CA ASN A 109 28.90 -15.45 20.18
C ASN A 109 29.77 -14.76 19.11
N VAL A 110 30.91 -15.36 18.73
CA VAL A 110 31.76 -14.87 17.62
C VAL A 110 30.99 -14.86 16.30
N THR A 111 30.22 -15.92 16.02
CA THR A 111 29.41 -16.03 14.80
C THR A 111 28.32 -14.97 14.74
N ILE A 112 27.61 -14.77 15.85
CA ILE A 112 26.55 -13.75 15.96
C ILE A 112 27.14 -12.35 15.76
N GLU A 113 28.30 -12.07 16.36
CA GLU A 113 28.94 -10.76 16.25
C GLU A 113 29.51 -10.51 14.84
N ALA A 114 30.04 -11.54 14.18
CA ALA A 114 30.46 -11.49 12.78
C ALA A 114 29.27 -11.21 11.84
N LEU A 115 28.11 -11.83 12.06
CA LEU A 115 26.90 -11.55 11.27
C LEU A 115 26.41 -10.11 11.44
N LYS A 116 26.44 -9.57 12.66
CA LYS A 116 26.11 -8.16 12.91
C LYS A 116 27.07 -7.21 12.19
N LEU A 117 28.38 -7.50 12.25
CA LEU A 117 29.39 -6.74 11.51
C LEU A 117 29.13 -6.82 10.01
N LEU A 118 28.93 -8.02 9.46
CA LEU A 118 28.64 -8.23 8.05
C LEU A 118 27.40 -7.46 7.60
N PHE A 119 26.31 -7.49 8.38
CA PHE A 119 25.11 -6.71 8.12
C PHE A 119 25.40 -5.20 8.03
N ASN A 120 26.16 -4.65 8.97
CA ASN A 120 26.55 -3.24 8.94
C ASN A 120 27.40 -2.90 7.71
N LEU A 121 28.34 -3.78 7.35
CA LEU A 121 29.21 -3.58 6.19
C LEU A 121 28.40 -3.59 4.89
N ILE A 122 27.48 -4.54 4.72
CA ILE A 122 26.58 -4.58 3.56
C ILE A 122 25.74 -3.29 3.48
N PHE A 123 25.23 -2.80 4.62
CA PHE A 123 24.40 -1.59 4.66
C PHE A 123 25.20 -0.33 4.30
N ASN A 124 26.46 -0.24 4.72
CA ASN A 124 27.26 0.99 4.64
C ASN A 124 28.28 1.04 3.49
N SER A 125 28.65 -0.10 2.89
CA SER A 125 29.69 -0.19 1.85
C SER A 125 29.16 -0.80 0.56
N THR A 126 29.20 -0.01 -0.53
CA THR A 126 28.89 -0.48 -1.88
C THR A 126 29.94 -1.47 -2.39
N ASN A 127 31.21 -1.29 -2.03
CA ASN A 127 32.28 -2.23 -2.37
C ASN A 127 31.99 -3.63 -1.80
N VAL A 128 31.56 -3.71 -0.54
CA VAL A 128 31.16 -4.99 0.08
C VAL A 128 29.97 -5.62 -0.65
N GLN A 129 28.97 -4.84 -1.06
CA GLN A 129 27.81 -5.34 -1.81
C GLN A 129 28.24 -6.00 -3.14
N GLU A 130 29.25 -5.45 -3.82
CA GLU A 130 29.79 -6.00 -5.08
C GLU A 130 30.66 -7.23 -4.86
N ILE A 131 31.59 -7.18 -3.89
CA ILE A 131 32.48 -8.31 -3.58
C ILE A 131 31.66 -9.53 -3.14
N LEU A 132 30.62 -9.33 -2.33
CA LEU A 132 29.80 -10.40 -1.78
C LEU A 132 29.19 -11.30 -2.88
N LEU A 133 28.82 -10.73 -4.02
CA LEU A 133 28.30 -11.48 -5.18
C LEU A 133 29.33 -12.43 -5.80
N LYS A 134 30.62 -12.15 -5.64
CA LYS A 134 31.71 -12.99 -6.15
C LYS A 134 32.09 -14.12 -5.19
N THR A 135 31.55 -14.08 -3.96
CA THR A 135 31.82 -15.07 -2.91
C THR A 135 30.72 -16.13 -2.84
N SER A 136 31.00 -17.27 -2.20
CA SER A 136 30.01 -18.30 -1.87
C SER A 136 29.05 -17.89 -0.75
N CYS A 137 29.16 -16.68 -0.19
CA CYS A 137 28.43 -16.27 1.01
C CYS A 137 26.91 -16.42 0.87
N LEU A 138 26.34 -16.06 -0.29
CA LEU A 138 24.90 -16.19 -0.53
C LEU A 138 24.44 -17.64 -0.58
N GLN A 139 25.22 -18.50 -1.22
CA GLN A 139 24.95 -19.95 -1.30
C GLN A 139 24.98 -20.58 0.10
N CYS A 140 26.02 -20.28 0.88
CA CYS A 140 26.14 -20.73 2.27
C CYS A 140 24.99 -20.23 3.15
N LEU A 141 24.58 -18.97 2.97
CA LEU A 141 23.50 -18.37 3.74
C LEU A 141 22.16 -19.07 3.48
N ILE A 142 21.80 -19.28 2.21
CA ILE A 142 20.54 -19.94 1.85
C ILE A 142 20.55 -21.41 2.24
N GLU A 143 21.67 -22.13 2.04
CA GLU A 143 21.76 -23.53 2.46
C GLU A 143 21.71 -23.67 3.99
N ARG A 144 22.28 -22.72 4.74
CA ARG A 144 22.12 -22.66 6.19
C ARG A 144 20.66 -22.48 6.59
N ILE A 145 19.94 -21.52 5.98
CA ILE A 145 18.49 -21.30 6.23
C ILE A 145 17.67 -22.54 5.91
N LYS A 146 17.99 -23.22 4.82
CA LYS A 146 17.30 -24.44 4.36
C LYS A 146 17.45 -25.60 5.34
N ASN A 147 18.60 -25.70 6.01
CA ASN A 147 18.94 -26.79 6.92
C ASN A 147 18.73 -26.41 8.40
N TYR A 148 17.87 -25.42 8.69
CA TYR A 148 17.59 -25.05 10.07
C TYR A 148 17.00 -26.22 10.88
N SER A 149 17.66 -26.55 11.99
CA SER A 149 17.18 -27.47 13.02
C SER A 149 16.55 -26.70 14.20
N ASP A 150 15.95 -27.43 15.13
CA ASP A 150 15.33 -26.84 16.33
C ASP A 150 16.33 -26.18 17.29
N ASP A 151 17.62 -26.51 17.16
CA ASP A 151 18.68 -26.08 18.09
C ASP A 151 19.37 -24.77 17.67
N ILE A 152 18.93 -24.13 16.57
CA ILE A 152 19.60 -22.94 16.05
C ILE A 152 19.28 -21.72 16.90
N PRO A 153 20.29 -20.93 17.32
CA PRO A 153 20.04 -19.72 18.10
C PRO A 153 19.19 -18.71 17.32
N TYR A 154 18.24 -18.08 18.03
CA TYR A 154 17.35 -17.08 17.46
C TYR A 154 18.10 -15.92 16.78
N GLU A 155 19.23 -15.46 17.35
CA GLU A 155 19.98 -14.36 16.72
C GLU A 155 20.57 -14.74 15.35
N ILE A 156 20.95 -16.01 15.15
CA ILE A 156 21.43 -16.49 13.84
C ILE A 156 20.30 -16.39 12.82
N MET A 157 19.12 -16.94 13.15
CA MET A 157 17.94 -16.89 12.28
C MET A 157 17.57 -15.44 11.91
N LEU A 158 17.63 -14.54 12.90
CA LEU A 158 17.30 -13.13 12.72
C LEU A 158 18.30 -12.43 11.80
N PHE A 159 19.61 -12.57 12.04
CA PHE A 159 20.61 -11.89 11.22
C PHE A 159 20.75 -12.49 9.83
N ASP A 160 20.57 -13.79 9.67
CA ASP A 160 20.54 -14.43 8.34
C ASP A 160 19.41 -13.86 7.50
N THR A 161 18.20 -13.80 8.07
CA THR A 161 17.03 -13.23 7.41
C THR A 161 17.22 -11.75 7.11
N ARG A 162 17.79 -10.98 8.04
CA ARG A 162 18.10 -9.55 7.82
C ARG A 162 19.12 -9.33 6.71
N ILE A 163 20.12 -10.19 6.60
CA ILE A 163 21.11 -10.14 5.51
C ILE A 163 20.41 -10.43 4.17
N VAL A 164 19.54 -11.46 4.10
CA VAL A 164 18.75 -11.72 2.89
C VAL A 164 17.87 -10.52 2.53
N PHE A 165 17.13 -9.96 3.49
CA PHE A 165 16.33 -8.76 3.27
C PHE A 165 17.18 -7.59 2.74
N LEU A 166 18.31 -7.30 3.40
CA LEU A 166 19.14 -6.16 3.07
C LEU A 166 19.76 -6.29 1.67
N ILE A 167 20.33 -7.44 1.34
CA ILE A 167 20.97 -7.65 0.03
C ILE A 167 19.92 -7.61 -1.09
N THR A 168 18.75 -8.21 -0.87
CA THR A 168 17.65 -8.16 -1.85
C THR A 168 17.04 -6.76 -1.98
N ALA A 169 17.07 -5.95 -0.93
CA ALA A 169 16.63 -4.55 -0.98
C ALA A 169 17.59 -3.70 -1.82
N LEU A 170 18.90 -3.85 -1.59
CA LEU A 170 19.95 -3.02 -2.19
C LEU A 170 20.28 -3.39 -3.65
N ASN A 171 20.18 -4.67 -4.03
CA ASN A 171 20.57 -5.12 -5.36
C ASN A 171 19.51 -6.02 -6.02
N ILE A 172 18.98 -5.56 -7.16
CA ILE A 172 17.95 -6.25 -7.94
C ILE A 172 18.48 -7.56 -8.53
N ALA A 173 19.74 -7.62 -8.97
CA ALA A 173 20.34 -8.83 -9.52
C ALA A 173 20.36 -9.96 -8.47
N THR A 174 20.63 -9.62 -7.21
CA THR A 174 20.65 -10.61 -6.12
C THR A 174 19.27 -11.22 -5.86
N ARG A 175 18.17 -10.50 -6.16
CA ARG A 175 16.82 -11.06 -6.05
C ARG A 175 16.65 -12.26 -6.96
N GLN A 176 17.15 -12.17 -8.19
CA GLN A 176 17.11 -13.29 -9.15
C GLN A 176 18.02 -14.42 -8.67
N ILE A 177 19.27 -14.15 -8.30
CA ILE A 177 20.20 -15.17 -7.80
C ILE A 177 19.57 -15.95 -6.62
N ILE A 178 19.10 -15.25 -5.59
CA ILE A 178 18.50 -15.89 -4.40
C ILE A 178 17.24 -16.65 -4.76
N LYS A 179 16.38 -16.10 -5.63
CA LYS A 179 15.11 -16.74 -5.98
C LYS A 179 15.27 -17.92 -6.94
N THR A 180 15.87 -17.70 -8.10
CA THR A 180 15.90 -18.67 -9.20
C THR A 180 17.04 -19.66 -9.07
N GLU A 181 18.24 -19.21 -8.68
CA GLU A 181 19.41 -20.11 -8.59
C GLU A 181 19.42 -20.85 -7.26
N LEU A 182 19.15 -20.16 -6.15
CA LEU A 182 19.26 -20.73 -4.80
C LEU A 182 17.93 -21.24 -4.22
N ASN A 183 16.78 -21.01 -4.87
CA ASN A 183 15.45 -21.34 -4.36
C ASN A 183 15.20 -20.79 -2.93
N GLY A 184 15.78 -19.63 -2.62
CA GLY A 184 15.74 -19.03 -1.30
C GLY A 184 14.34 -18.57 -0.88
N ASP A 185 13.48 -18.22 -1.84
CA ASP A 185 12.07 -17.93 -1.57
C ASP A 185 11.34 -19.16 -1.01
N LYS A 186 11.48 -20.33 -1.63
CA LYS A 186 10.90 -21.59 -1.14
C LYS A 186 11.41 -21.95 0.26
N CYS A 187 12.70 -21.73 0.51
CA CYS A 187 13.30 -21.98 1.82
C CYS A 187 12.70 -21.07 2.89
N LEU A 188 12.56 -19.77 2.61
CA LEU A 188 11.94 -18.81 3.51
C LEU A 188 10.45 -19.08 3.73
N VAL A 189 9.70 -19.45 2.68
CA VAL A 189 8.28 -19.83 2.81
C VAL A 189 8.11 -21.05 3.72
N LYS A 190 8.91 -22.09 3.52
CA LYS A 190 8.89 -23.29 4.38
C LYS A 190 9.24 -22.97 5.83
N LEU A 191 10.23 -22.10 6.06
CA LEU A 191 10.59 -21.66 7.41
C LEU A 191 9.47 -20.84 8.05
N LEU A 192 8.83 -19.95 7.28
CA LEU A 192 7.68 -19.15 7.72
C LEU A 192 6.52 -20.06 8.13
N GLU A 193 6.23 -21.09 7.34
CA GLU A 193 5.23 -22.12 7.62
C GLU A 193 5.54 -22.91 8.88
N ASN A 194 6.79 -23.34 9.06
CA ASN A 194 7.21 -24.11 10.23
C ASN A 194 7.04 -23.30 11.52
N ILE A 195 7.43 -22.02 11.54
CA ILE A 195 7.26 -21.14 12.70
C ILE A 195 5.77 -20.91 12.96
N THR A 196 5.00 -20.61 11.90
CA THR A 196 3.55 -20.38 12.01
C THR A 196 2.83 -21.60 12.58
N SER A 197 3.15 -22.81 12.09
CA SER A 197 2.49 -24.06 12.48
C SER A 197 2.79 -24.46 13.93
N ARG A 198 3.95 -24.08 14.48
CA ARG A 198 4.29 -24.29 15.89
C ARG A 198 3.41 -23.45 16.82
N GLU A 199 2.97 -22.29 16.35
CA GLU A 199 2.19 -21.32 17.13
C GLU A 199 0.67 -21.44 16.91
N GLU A 200 0.22 -22.30 15.99
CA GLU A 200 -1.22 -22.52 15.72
C GLU A 200 -2.00 -22.95 16.96
N LYS A 201 -1.39 -23.70 17.88
CA LYS A 201 -2.07 -24.20 19.09
C LYS A 201 -2.38 -23.09 20.10
N SER A 202 -1.59 -22.03 20.16
CA SER A 202 -1.78 -20.91 21.10
C SER A 202 -2.52 -19.73 20.49
N HIS A 203 -2.62 -19.65 19.15
CA HIS A 203 -3.10 -18.47 18.41
C HIS A 203 -2.41 -17.15 18.80
N ILE A 204 -1.27 -17.23 19.49
CA ILE A 204 -0.49 -16.10 20.01
C ILE A 204 0.95 -16.32 19.58
N ILE A 205 1.49 -15.34 18.85
CA ILE A 205 2.87 -15.31 18.37
C ILE A 205 3.72 -14.58 19.42
N LYS A 206 4.83 -15.19 19.83
CA LYS A 206 5.75 -14.57 20.81
C LYS A 206 6.46 -13.36 20.19
N GLU A 207 6.78 -12.34 20.99
CA GLU A 207 7.40 -11.08 20.50
C GLU A 207 8.66 -11.31 19.64
N GLY A 208 9.58 -12.18 20.10
CA GLY A 208 10.77 -12.53 19.33
C GLY A 208 10.43 -13.12 17.95
N ASN A 209 9.43 -14.00 17.88
CA ASN A 209 9.00 -14.57 16.61
C ASN A 209 8.34 -13.53 15.70
N VAL A 210 7.60 -12.54 16.23
CA VAL A 210 7.03 -11.44 15.42
C VAL A 210 8.12 -10.68 14.67
N ILE A 211 9.25 -10.38 15.33
CA ILE A 211 10.36 -9.65 14.71
C ILE A 211 10.97 -10.49 13.58
N LEU A 212 11.26 -11.77 13.84
CA LEU A 212 11.80 -12.68 12.83
C LEU A 212 10.85 -12.83 11.63
N LEU A 213 9.56 -13.08 11.89
CA LEU A 213 8.54 -13.20 10.85
C LEU A 213 8.44 -11.90 10.03
N CYS A 214 8.49 -10.72 10.65
CA CYS A 214 8.54 -9.44 9.93
C CYS A 214 9.74 -9.36 8.98
N GLU A 215 10.95 -9.74 9.41
CA GLU A 215 12.13 -9.73 8.54
C GLU A 215 11.98 -10.72 7.38
N MET A 216 11.37 -11.89 7.61
CA MET A 216 11.08 -12.87 6.56
C MET A 216 10.08 -12.34 5.53
N LEU A 217 9.01 -11.70 6.01
CA LEU A 217 7.99 -11.06 5.15
C LEU A 217 8.60 -9.97 4.27
N LYS A 218 9.51 -9.15 4.81
CA LYS A 218 10.22 -8.12 4.03
C LYS A 218 11.15 -8.72 2.97
N ALA A 219 11.91 -9.77 3.33
CA ALA A 219 12.76 -10.49 2.39
C ALA A 219 11.92 -11.11 1.25
N LEU A 220 10.82 -11.78 1.59
CA LEU A 220 9.90 -12.35 0.61
C LEU A 220 9.28 -11.26 -0.27
N PHE A 221 8.88 -10.12 0.29
CA PHE A 221 8.35 -9.00 -0.50
C PHE A 221 9.32 -8.57 -1.59
N ASN A 222 10.61 -8.37 -1.25
CA ASN A 222 11.64 -8.02 -2.22
C ASN A 222 11.79 -9.08 -3.32
N LEU A 223 11.75 -10.37 -2.95
CA LEU A 223 11.89 -11.49 -3.88
C LEU A 223 10.69 -11.64 -4.83
N TYR A 224 9.49 -11.21 -4.43
CA TYR A 224 8.27 -11.32 -5.25
C TYR A 224 7.92 -10.05 -6.04
N MET A 225 8.50 -8.89 -5.71
CA MET A 225 8.14 -7.60 -6.30
C MET A 225 8.21 -7.54 -7.84
N ASN A 226 9.12 -8.30 -8.47
CA ASN A 226 9.43 -8.22 -9.91
C ASN A 226 9.49 -9.59 -10.61
N SER A 227 8.79 -10.61 -10.11
CA SER A 227 8.99 -11.99 -10.57
C SER A 227 7.70 -12.75 -10.81
N ASP A 228 7.46 -13.16 -12.04
CA ASP A 228 6.29 -13.97 -12.42
C ASP A 228 6.57 -15.48 -12.35
N ASN A 229 7.83 -15.88 -12.21
CA ASN A 229 8.31 -17.25 -12.47
C ASN A 229 8.16 -18.28 -11.33
N THR A 230 7.42 -17.99 -10.24
CA THR A 230 7.23 -19.01 -9.17
C THR A 230 6.12 -20.00 -9.57
N THR A 231 6.30 -21.27 -9.21
CA THR A 231 5.25 -22.31 -9.32
C THR A 231 4.01 -21.93 -8.51
N GLU A 232 2.83 -22.19 -9.05
CA GLU A 232 1.54 -21.82 -8.44
C GLU A 232 1.34 -22.41 -7.02
N ASP A 233 1.81 -23.62 -6.76
CA ASP A 233 1.62 -24.30 -5.46
C ASP A 233 2.27 -23.52 -4.31
N VAL A 234 3.54 -23.12 -4.46
CA VAL A 234 4.29 -22.36 -3.45
C VAL A 234 3.61 -21.01 -3.15
N LYS A 235 2.98 -20.39 -4.16
CA LYS A 235 2.27 -19.12 -3.97
C LYS A 235 1.00 -19.30 -3.15
N ASN A 236 0.25 -20.38 -3.40
CA ASN A 236 -0.96 -20.68 -2.65
C ASN A 236 -0.64 -21.02 -1.19
N ASP A 237 0.40 -21.82 -0.94
CA ASP A 237 0.85 -22.18 0.41
C ASP A 237 1.31 -20.93 1.19
N LEU A 238 2.02 -20.02 0.53
CA LEU A 238 2.38 -18.72 1.10
C LEU A 238 1.13 -17.91 1.46
N VAL A 239 0.15 -17.75 0.55
CA VAL A 239 -1.07 -16.99 0.83
C VAL A 239 -1.87 -17.61 1.98
N LEU A 240 -1.95 -18.94 2.08
CA LEU A 240 -2.56 -19.64 3.21
C LEU A 240 -1.81 -19.36 4.52
N THR A 241 -0.49 -19.29 4.48
CA THR A 241 0.34 -18.92 5.63
C THR A 241 0.12 -17.47 6.04
N LEU A 242 0.05 -16.53 5.09
CA LEU A 242 -0.30 -15.13 5.37
C LEU A 242 -1.70 -14.98 5.95
N ARG A 243 -2.66 -15.78 5.47
CA ARG A 243 -4.00 -15.86 6.07
C ARG A 243 -3.93 -16.27 7.54
N ARG A 244 -3.17 -17.33 7.86
CA ARG A 244 -2.98 -17.78 9.25
C ARG A 244 -2.35 -16.68 10.11
N LEU A 245 -1.29 -16.04 9.63
CA LEU A 245 -0.61 -14.95 10.34
C LEU A 245 -1.52 -13.75 10.60
N LEU A 246 -2.38 -13.36 9.65
CA LEU A 246 -3.37 -12.29 9.85
C LEU A 246 -4.40 -12.61 10.95
N LEU A 247 -4.69 -13.88 11.17
CA LEU A 247 -5.67 -14.31 12.18
C LEU A 247 -5.03 -14.56 13.55
N SER A 248 -3.71 -14.61 13.63
CA SER A 248 -2.97 -14.77 14.88
C SER A 248 -2.91 -13.47 15.68
N LYS A 249 -2.93 -13.58 17.01
CA LYS A 249 -2.73 -12.44 17.90
C LYS A 249 -1.24 -12.21 18.13
N CYS A 250 -0.82 -10.95 18.10
CA CYS A 250 0.56 -10.56 18.35
C CYS A 250 0.65 -9.17 19.01
N GLU A 251 1.78 -8.90 19.65
CA GLU A 251 2.14 -7.54 20.03
C GLU A 251 2.51 -6.73 18.77
N LYS A 252 2.18 -5.43 18.75
CA LYS A 252 2.39 -4.54 17.58
C LYS A 252 1.70 -5.06 16.29
N GLU A 253 0.43 -5.43 16.40
CA GLU A 253 -0.39 -5.90 15.27
C GLU A 253 -0.29 -5.03 14.01
N ASP A 254 -0.19 -3.71 14.17
CA ASP A 254 -0.20 -2.79 13.03
C ASP A 254 1.04 -2.90 12.13
N ASP A 255 2.23 -3.09 12.69
CA ASP A 255 3.46 -3.29 11.92
C ASP A 255 3.46 -4.67 11.27
N PHE A 256 2.96 -5.68 12.00
CA PHE A 256 2.85 -7.03 11.48
C PHE A 256 1.88 -7.12 10.30
N HIS A 257 0.66 -6.58 10.45
CA HIS A 257 -0.32 -6.49 9.37
C HIS A 257 0.17 -5.66 8.19
N SER A 258 1.00 -4.64 8.42
CA SER A 258 1.63 -3.85 7.34
C SER A 258 2.55 -4.71 6.48
N ASN A 259 3.46 -5.48 7.10
CA ASN A 259 4.36 -6.36 6.36
C ASN A 259 3.60 -7.48 5.62
N ILE A 260 2.53 -8.01 6.20
CA ILE A 260 1.67 -8.99 5.52
C ILE A 260 0.94 -8.37 4.33
N ALA A 261 0.36 -7.17 4.49
CA ALA A 261 -0.30 -6.45 3.40
C ALA A 261 0.68 -6.15 2.24
N ASN A 262 1.90 -5.70 2.55
CA ASN A 262 2.94 -5.48 1.54
C ASN A 262 3.22 -6.75 0.72
N LEU A 263 3.36 -7.91 1.38
CA LEU A 263 3.60 -9.16 0.67
C LEU A 263 2.38 -9.61 -0.16
N LEU A 264 1.16 -9.48 0.39
CA LEU A 264 -0.07 -9.76 -0.35
C LEU A 264 -0.25 -8.86 -1.57
N MET A 265 0.25 -7.63 -1.53
CA MET A 265 0.23 -6.69 -2.65
C MET A 265 0.98 -7.21 -3.87
N VAL A 266 2.03 -8.03 -3.69
CA VAL A 266 2.85 -8.56 -4.79
C VAL A 266 2.45 -9.97 -5.21
N MET A 267 1.47 -10.59 -4.56
CA MET A 267 0.97 -11.92 -4.94
C MET A 267 0.11 -11.89 -6.21
N PRO A 268 0.18 -12.90 -7.10
CA PRO A 268 -0.68 -12.98 -8.28
C PRO A 268 -2.18 -13.03 -7.95
N TYR A 269 -3.01 -12.59 -8.91
CA TYR A 269 -4.46 -12.47 -8.72
C TYR A 269 -5.14 -13.82 -8.43
N ASP A 270 -4.65 -14.90 -9.02
CA ASP A 270 -5.28 -16.22 -8.93
C ASP A 270 -5.15 -16.85 -7.52
N CYS A 271 -4.15 -16.42 -6.75
CA CYS A 271 -3.89 -16.91 -5.40
C CYS A 271 -4.82 -16.32 -4.33
N TYR A 272 -5.60 -15.27 -4.61
CA TYR A 272 -6.47 -14.69 -3.57
C TYR A 272 -7.69 -15.55 -3.22
N SER A 273 -8.02 -16.54 -4.05
CA SER A 273 -9.14 -17.46 -3.79
C SER A 273 -8.95 -18.28 -2.50
N VAL A 274 -7.71 -18.66 -2.17
CA VAL A 274 -7.37 -19.40 -0.92
C VAL A 274 -7.46 -18.55 0.35
N MET A 275 -7.56 -17.22 0.25
CA MET A 275 -7.80 -16.34 1.41
C MET A 275 -9.17 -16.56 2.04
N ILE A 276 -10.12 -17.10 1.28
CA ILE A 276 -11.52 -17.29 1.67
C ILE A 276 -11.94 -18.77 1.57
N PRO A 277 -11.42 -19.64 2.45
CA PRO A 277 -11.74 -21.06 2.42
C PRO A 277 -13.23 -21.32 2.68
N LEU A 278 -13.72 -22.47 2.21
CA LEU A 278 -15.06 -22.94 2.55
C LEU A 278 -15.13 -23.22 4.05
N SER A 279 -16.13 -22.66 4.73
CA SER A 279 -16.37 -22.90 6.14
C SER A 279 -17.81 -23.36 6.35
N LYS A 280 -17.95 -24.45 7.12
CA LYS A 280 -19.25 -25.00 7.54
C LYS A 280 -19.69 -24.46 8.89
N GLU A 281 -18.81 -23.73 9.58
CA GLU A 281 -19.12 -23.13 10.86
C GLU A 281 -20.14 -22.00 10.67
N LYS A 282 -20.68 -21.47 11.77
CA LYS A 282 -21.57 -20.30 11.73
C LYS A 282 -21.03 -19.25 12.69
N HIS A 283 -20.08 -18.45 12.22
CA HIS A 283 -19.61 -17.26 12.94
C HIS A 283 -19.86 -15.99 12.12
N LYS A 284 -19.63 -14.83 12.75
CA LYS A 284 -20.04 -13.50 12.25
C LYS A 284 -19.45 -13.14 10.88
N GLN A 285 -18.29 -13.69 10.53
CA GLN A 285 -17.53 -13.36 9.32
C GLN A 285 -17.74 -14.37 8.19
N ILE A 286 -18.82 -15.16 8.22
CA ILE A 286 -19.14 -16.08 7.13
C ILE A 286 -20.06 -15.40 6.12
N TYR A 287 -19.68 -15.47 4.85
CA TYR A 287 -20.45 -14.93 3.73
C TYR A 287 -20.51 -15.95 2.61
N GLN A 288 -21.73 -16.38 2.24
CA GLN A 288 -21.96 -17.39 1.19
C GLN A 288 -21.09 -18.65 1.36
N ASN A 289 -21.08 -19.22 2.58
CA ASN A 289 -20.32 -20.42 2.98
C ASN A 289 -18.78 -20.30 2.87
N LYS A 290 -18.26 -19.07 2.73
CA LYS A 290 -16.82 -18.79 2.80
C LYS A 290 -16.48 -17.98 4.04
N ASP A 291 -15.33 -18.27 4.63
CA ASP A 291 -14.81 -17.52 5.77
C ASP A 291 -14.12 -16.24 5.30
N MET A 292 -14.66 -15.09 5.72
CA MET A 292 -14.14 -13.76 5.40
C MET A 292 -13.32 -13.14 6.55
N SER A 293 -12.91 -13.92 7.55
CA SER A 293 -12.22 -13.41 8.74
C SER A 293 -10.94 -12.63 8.39
N ALA A 294 -10.13 -13.14 7.45
CA ALA A 294 -8.91 -12.44 7.04
C ALA A 294 -9.20 -11.12 6.33
N ILE A 295 -10.23 -11.08 5.48
CA ILE A 295 -10.69 -9.86 4.82
C ILE A 295 -11.21 -8.85 5.86
N TYR A 296 -11.94 -9.33 6.86
CA TYR A 296 -12.41 -8.50 7.96
C TYR A 296 -11.25 -7.89 8.78
N VAL A 297 -10.20 -8.66 9.06
CA VAL A 297 -8.99 -8.15 9.73
C VAL A 297 -8.32 -7.07 8.88
N LEU A 298 -8.17 -7.27 7.56
CA LEU A 298 -7.61 -6.26 6.66
C LEU A 298 -8.46 -4.98 6.61
N LEU A 299 -9.78 -5.09 6.65
CA LEU A 299 -10.68 -3.92 6.70
C LEU A 299 -10.58 -3.17 8.03
N LYS A 300 -10.45 -3.88 9.14
CA LYS A 300 -10.16 -3.26 10.45
C LYS A 300 -8.80 -2.57 10.45
N PHE A 301 -7.80 -3.22 9.87
CA PHE A 301 -6.46 -2.65 9.75
C PHE A 301 -6.48 -1.37 8.91
N LEU A 302 -7.21 -1.36 7.79
CA LEU A 302 -7.45 -0.14 7.00
C LEU A 302 -8.13 0.95 7.85
N ASP A 303 -9.18 0.62 8.60
CA ASP A 303 -9.90 1.58 9.44
C ASP A 303 -8.99 2.21 10.51
N ARG A 304 -8.11 1.41 11.15
CA ARG A 304 -7.08 1.91 12.08
C ARG A 304 -6.07 2.83 11.38
N ARG A 305 -5.61 2.46 10.18
CA ARG A 305 -4.65 3.27 9.39
C ARG A 305 -5.24 4.60 8.94
N LEU A 306 -6.56 4.66 8.67
CA LEU A 306 -7.26 5.91 8.31
C LEU A 306 -7.33 6.92 9.47
N ASP A 307 -7.21 6.46 10.72
CA ASP A 307 -7.17 7.34 11.89
C ASP A 307 -5.77 7.97 12.10
N ASN A 308 -4.73 7.43 11.44
CA ASN A 308 -3.38 7.97 11.49
C ASN A 308 -3.16 9.02 10.39
N LYS A 309 -2.79 10.25 10.78
CA LYS A 309 -2.59 11.38 9.86
C LYS A 309 -1.16 11.49 9.31
N ASN A 310 -0.21 10.75 9.88
CA ASN A 310 1.18 10.79 9.43
C ASN A 310 1.33 9.91 8.17
N ASP A 311 2.16 10.33 7.21
CA ASP A 311 2.49 9.59 5.98
C ASP A 311 1.31 8.81 5.37
N LEU A 312 0.27 9.53 4.95
CA LEU A 312 -0.96 8.95 4.41
C LEU A 312 -0.70 8.01 3.22
N ILE A 313 0.26 8.35 2.36
CA ILE A 313 0.61 7.54 1.18
C ILE A 313 1.22 6.22 1.63
N GLY A 314 2.33 6.25 2.40
CA GLY A 314 3.01 5.05 2.85
C GLY A 314 2.12 4.15 3.71
N ASN A 315 1.23 4.75 4.51
CA ASN A 315 0.33 4.03 5.40
C ASN A 315 -0.88 3.39 4.70
N LEU A 316 -1.50 4.06 3.73
CA LEU A 316 -2.73 3.59 3.10
C LEU A 316 -2.48 2.82 1.80
N ALA A 317 -1.45 3.20 1.03
CA ALA A 317 -1.26 2.66 -0.31
C ALA A 317 -1.16 1.13 -0.34
N PRO A 318 -0.36 0.47 0.53
CA PRO A 318 -0.23 -0.98 0.44
C PRO A 318 -1.52 -1.74 0.80
N VAL A 319 -2.22 -1.33 1.85
CA VAL A 319 -3.46 -1.99 2.29
C VAL A 319 -4.61 -1.77 1.30
N VAL A 320 -4.77 -0.55 0.79
CA VAL A 320 -5.82 -0.25 -0.19
C VAL A 320 -5.52 -0.93 -1.53
N THR A 321 -4.26 -0.93 -1.98
CA THR A 321 -3.86 -1.63 -3.22
C THR A 321 -4.07 -3.14 -3.09
N THR A 322 -3.74 -3.73 -1.94
CA THR A 322 -4.01 -5.15 -1.65
C THR A 322 -5.50 -5.45 -1.74
N LEU A 323 -6.35 -4.64 -1.09
CA LEU A 323 -7.80 -4.81 -1.16
C LEU A 323 -8.32 -4.64 -2.58
N ILE A 324 -7.85 -3.64 -3.35
CA ILE A 324 -8.17 -3.45 -4.77
C ILE A 324 -7.87 -4.73 -5.56
N ARG A 325 -6.66 -5.29 -5.40
CA ARG A 325 -6.26 -6.52 -6.11
C ARG A 325 -7.18 -7.69 -5.78
N MET A 326 -7.48 -7.89 -4.48
CA MET A 326 -8.36 -8.95 -4.02
C MET A 326 -9.80 -8.80 -4.54
N VAL A 327 -10.38 -7.59 -4.55
CA VAL A 327 -11.75 -7.37 -5.04
C VAL A 327 -11.86 -7.43 -6.57
N LYS A 328 -10.76 -7.17 -7.29
CA LYS A 328 -10.67 -7.40 -8.74
C LYS A 328 -10.60 -8.90 -9.04
N ALA A 329 -9.78 -9.67 -8.31
CA ALA A 329 -9.64 -11.11 -8.48
C ALA A 329 -10.91 -11.90 -8.14
N GLU A 330 -11.48 -11.70 -6.96
CA GLU A 330 -12.49 -12.59 -6.40
C GLU A 330 -13.82 -11.86 -6.15
N ARG A 331 -14.87 -12.34 -6.84
CA ARG A 331 -16.22 -11.77 -6.78
C ARG A 331 -16.78 -11.76 -5.37
N LEU A 332 -16.53 -12.82 -4.59
CA LEU A 332 -17.07 -12.94 -3.24
C LEU A 332 -16.40 -11.96 -2.26
N ILE A 333 -15.08 -11.74 -2.38
CA ILE A 333 -14.38 -10.70 -1.62
C ILE A 333 -14.97 -9.33 -1.96
N ARG A 334 -15.17 -9.02 -3.26
CA ARG A 334 -15.78 -7.75 -3.68
C ARG A 334 -17.15 -7.53 -3.07
N LYS A 335 -18.04 -8.54 -3.12
CA LYS A 335 -19.38 -8.43 -2.54
C LYS A 335 -19.34 -8.21 -1.03
N TYR A 336 -18.53 -9.00 -0.31
CA TYR A 336 -18.38 -8.87 1.13
C TYR A 336 -17.81 -7.50 1.51
N THR A 337 -16.72 -7.07 0.88
CA THR A 337 -16.10 -5.75 1.12
C THR A 337 -17.06 -4.61 0.81
N ARG A 338 -17.84 -4.71 -0.28
CA ARG A 338 -18.91 -3.74 -0.59
C ARG A 338 -19.93 -3.67 0.55
N LEU A 339 -20.37 -4.79 1.11
CA LEU A 339 -21.34 -4.79 2.22
C LEU A 339 -20.78 -4.17 3.50
N GLN A 340 -19.47 -4.33 3.76
CA GLN A 340 -18.82 -3.73 4.93
C GLN A 340 -18.59 -2.22 4.77
N ILE A 341 -18.21 -1.75 3.57
CA ILE A 341 -17.88 -0.34 3.32
C ILE A 341 -19.09 0.46 2.85
N LEU A 342 -19.86 -0.08 1.91
CA LEU A 342 -21.01 0.55 1.24
C LEU A 342 -22.29 -0.28 1.46
N PRO A 343 -22.75 -0.44 2.72
CA PRO A 343 -23.98 -1.15 3.02
C PRO A 343 -25.18 -0.48 2.33
N PRO A 344 -26.32 -1.19 2.13
CA PRO A 344 -27.56 -0.56 1.66
C PRO A 344 -27.86 0.70 2.48
N LEU A 345 -28.11 1.82 1.78
CA LEU A 345 -28.20 3.14 2.41
C LEU A 345 -29.39 3.18 3.36
N ARG A 346 -29.15 3.56 4.61
CA ARG A 346 -30.21 3.80 5.59
C ARG A 346 -30.26 5.28 5.96
N ASP A 347 -29.08 5.80 6.31
CA ASP A 347 -28.88 7.22 6.49
C ASP A 347 -28.67 7.92 5.14
N VAL A 348 -29.66 8.72 4.77
CA VAL A 348 -29.64 9.64 3.62
C VAL A 348 -29.61 11.11 4.07
N MET A 349 -29.63 11.39 5.37
CA MET A 349 -29.78 12.74 5.91
C MET A 349 -28.43 13.46 6.04
N HIS A 350 -27.37 12.74 6.40
CA HIS A 350 -26.03 13.29 6.53
C HIS A 350 -25.21 13.14 5.26
N ARG A 351 -24.18 13.97 5.09
CA ARG A 351 -23.31 13.89 3.91
C ARG A 351 -22.48 12.61 3.94
N PRO A 352 -22.13 12.04 2.77
CA PRO A 352 -21.36 10.81 2.69
C PRO A 352 -20.00 10.86 3.39
N GLU A 353 -19.35 12.03 3.46
CA GLU A 353 -18.06 12.27 4.10
C GLU A 353 -18.15 12.60 5.61
N GLU A 354 -19.36 12.74 6.16
CA GLU A 354 -19.59 13.05 7.57
C GLU A 354 -19.69 11.77 8.41
N GLY A 355 -19.00 11.75 9.55
CA GLY A 355 -19.05 10.66 10.53
C GLY A 355 -17.74 9.86 10.66
N THR A 356 -17.82 8.78 11.43
CA THR A 356 -16.67 7.94 11.82
C THR A 356 -16.67 6.55 11.16
N THR A 357 -17.65 6.28 10.29
CA THR A 357 -17.72 5.01 9.56
C THR A 357 -16.60 4.90 8.53
N LEU A 358 -16.23 3.67 8.17
CA LEU A 358 -15.24 3.43 7.11
C LEU A 358 -15.67 4.07 5.78
N ARG A 359 -16.97 4.11 5.46
CA ARG A 359 -17.52 4.87 4.32
C ARG A 359 -17.15 6.34 4.42
N ALA A 360 -17.47 6.98 5.54
CA ALA A 360 -17.28 8.40 5.73
C ALA A 360 -15.81 8.80 5.65
N LYS A 361 -14.93 8.04 6.31
CA LYS A 361 -13.47 8.24 6.25
C LYS A 361 -12.95 8.14 4.82
N LEU A 362 -13.39 7.15 4.02
CA LEU A 362 -12.98 7.01 2.62
C LEU A 362 -13.58 8.10 1.72
N CYS A 363 -14.86 8.46 1.89
CA CYS A 363 -15.49 9.56 1.15
C CYS A 363 -14.77 10.89 1.38
N LYS A 364 -14.35 11.16 2.62
CA LYS A 364 -13.55 12.35 2.95
C LYS A 364 -12.21 12.42 2.21
N LEU A 365 -11.61 11.26 1.91
CA LEU A 365 -10.36 11.21 1.14
C LEU A 365 -10.53 11.46 -0.36
N LEU A 366 -11.76 11.39 -0.89
CA LEU A 366 -12.04 11.72 -2.31
C LEU A 366 -11.81 13.20 -2.64
N THR A 367 -11.77 14.06 -1.62
CA THR A 367 -11.44 15.48 -1.75
C THR A 367 -10.08 15.82 -1.10
N SER A 368 -9.23 14.81 -0.87
CA SER A 368 -7.89 15.00 -0.33
C SER A 368 -7.02 15.84 -1.28
N PRO A 369 -6.17 16.75 -0.76
CA PRO A 369 -5.18 17.45 -1.59
C PRO A 369 -4.06 16.52 -2.07
N VAL A 370 -3.88 15.35 -1.44
CA VAL A 370 -2.91 14.34 -1.85
C VAL A 370 -3.53 13.49 -2.96
N VAL A 371 -3.12 13.78 -4.20
CA VAL A 371 -3.69 13.21 -5.43
C VAL A 371 -3.59 11.69 -5.46
N GLU A 372 -2.46 11.13 -5.03
CA GLU A 372 -2.20 9.69 -5.04
C GLU A 372 -3.18 8.95 -4.12
N VAL A 373 -3.42 9.48 -2.92
CA VAL A 373 -4.38 8.91 -1.96
C VAL A 373 -5.80 9.05 -2.49
N ARG A 374 -6.14 10.23 -3.00
CA ARG A 374 -7.46 10.51 -3.58
C ARG A 374 -7.79 9.53 -4.70
N ASP A 375 -6.88 9.39 -5.66
CA ASP A 375 -7.10 8.57 -6.85
C ASP A 375 -7.14 7.08 -6.51
N LEU A 376 -6.32 6.63 -5.55
CA LEU A 376 -6.34 5.25 -5.06
C LEU A 376 -7.66 4.91 -4.35
N VAL A 377 -8.15 5.79 -3.47
CA VAL A 377 -9.43 5.61 -2.78
C VAL A 377 -10.60 5.66 -3.76
N ALA A 378 -10.55 6.58 -4.73
CA ALA A 378 -11.56 6.69 -5.76
C ALA A 378 -11.64 5.42 -6.62
N GLU A 379 -10.47 4.88 -7.04
CA GLU A 379 -10.42 3.60 -7.74
C GLU A 379 -11.02 2.46 -6.89
N PHE A 380 -10.65 2.37 -5.61
CA PHE A 380 -11.18 1.34 -4.72
C PHE A 380 -12.71 1.38 -4.62
N LEU A 381 -13.28 2.54 -4.34
CA LEU A 381 -14.73 2.72 -4.24
C LEU A 381 -15.44 2.46 -5.58
N PHE A 382 -14.84 2.85 -6.70
CA PHE A 382 -15.41 2.63 -8.02
C PHE A 382 -15.49 1.13 -8.37
N ILE A 383 -14.46 0.34 -8.03
CA ILE A 383 -14.48 -1.12 -8.23
C ILE A 383 -15.55 -1.78 -7.36
N LEU A 384 -15.70 -1.36 -6.10
CA LEU A 384 -16.80 -1.84 -5.24
C LEU A 384 -18.18 -1.49 -5.83
N CYS A 385 -18.26 -0.37 -6.55
CA CYS A 385 -19.44 0.05 -7.29
C CYS A 385 -19.61 -0.66 -8.65
N LYS A 386 -18.85 -1.73 -8.94
CA LYS A 386 -18.82 -2.41 -10.26
C LYS A 386 -18.53 -1.43 -11.41
N GLU A 387 -17.70 -0.43 -11.17
CA GLU A 387 -17.33 0.61 -12.13
C GLU A 387 -18.56 1.33 -12.74
N ASN A 388 -19.63 1.45 -11.94
CA ASN A 388 -20.86 2.11 -12.33
C ASN A 388 -20.95 3.50 -11.71
N VAL A 389 -21.01 4.52 -12.57
CA VAL A 389 -21.07 5.94 -12.18
C VAL A 389 -22.28 6.23 -11.29
N ALA A 390 -23.48 5.79 -11.68
CA ALA A 390 -24.71 6.05 -10.91
C ALA A 390 -24.64 5.43 -9.51
N ARG A 391 -24.09 4.21 -9.39
CA ARG A 391 -23.89 3.56 -8.10
C ARG A 391 -22.88 4.29 -7.24
N MET A 392 -21.77 4.76 -7.82
CA MET A 392 -20.78 5.53 -7.09
C MET A 392 -21.39 6.84 -6.57
N VAL A 393 -22.08 7.61 -7.43
CA VAL A 393 -22.78 8.85 -7.05
C VAL A 393 -23.77 8.61 -5.91
N LYS A 394 -24.57 7.54 -5.96
CA LYS A 394 -25.50 7.16 -4.87
C LYS A 394 -24.78 7.04 -3.52
N TYR A 395 -23.57 6.50 -3.49
CA TYR A 395 -22.86 6.22 -2.24
C TYR A 395 -21.92 7.35 -1.78
N THR A 396 -21.39 8.15 -2.71
CA THR A 396 -20.35 9.15 -2.41
C THR A 396 -20.81 10.58 -2.60
N GLY A 397 -21.91 10.83 -3.32
CA GLY A 397 -22.23 12.14 -3.87
C GLY A 397 -21.37 12.46 -5.09
N TYR A 398 -21.95 13.15 -6.08
CA TYR A 398 -21.25 13.53 -7.31
C TYR A 398 -20.12 14.53 -7.04
N GLY A 399 -20.30 15.47 -6.10
CA GLY A 399 -19.27 16.46 -5.76
C GLY A 399 -17.95 15.82 -5.32
N ASN A 400 -18.03 14.80 -4.46
CA ASN A 400 -16.84 14.06 -4.00
C ASN A 400 -16.21 13.23 -5.12
N ALA A 401 -17.01 12.66 -6.04
CA ALA A 401 -16.52 11.78 -7.10
C ALA A 401 -16.13 12.50 -8.42
N ALA A 402 -16.47 13.79 -8.56
CA ALA A 402 -16.34 14.55 -9.81
C ALA A 402 -14.90 14.57 -10.34
N GLY A 403 -13.90 14.73 -9.46
CA GLY A 403 -12.49 14.71 -9.84
C GLY A 403 -12.06 13.40 -10.50
N MET A 404 -12.51 12.26 -9.98
CA MET A 404 -12.22 10.96 -10.58
C MET A 404 -12.92 10.80 -11.94
N PHE A 405 -14.18 11.23 -12.06
CA PHE A 405 -14.91 11.14 -13.33
C PHE A 405 -14.28 12.02 -14.41
N ALA A 406 -13.80 13.21 -14.06
CA ALA A 406 -13.04 14.07 -14.96
C ALA A 406 -11.77 13.36 -15.46
N ASN A 407 -10.95 12.85 -14.53
CA ASN A 407 -9.69 12.17 -14.86
C ASN A 407 -9.88 10.91 -15.72
N LYS A 408 -10.98 10.17 -15.51
CA LYS A 408 -11.32 8.97 -16.29
C LYS A 408 -12.10 9.25 -17.57
N GLY A 409 -12.41 10.51 -17.89
CA GLY A 409 -13.22 10.88 -19.06
C GLY A 409 -14.68 10.39 -18.99
N LEU A 410 -15.20 10.20 -17.78
CA LEU A 410 -16.55 9.67 -17.51
C LEU A 410 -17.61 10.76 -17.32
N LEU A 411 -17.26 12.03 -17.56
CA LEU A 411 -18.19 13.17 -17.53
C LEU A 411 -19.11 13.25 -18.75
N GLY A 412 -18.88 12.41 -19.77
CA GLY A 412 -19.71 12.31 -20.98
C GLY A 412 -20.34 10.92 -21.15
N SER A 413 -21.39 10.83 -21.97
CA SER A 413 -22.21 9.63 -22.20
C SER A 413 -21.52 8.46 -22.92
N SER A 414 -20.18 8.45 -23.04
CA SER A 414 -19.46 7.37 -23.71
C SER A 414 -19.27 6.16 -22.79
N ARG A 415 -20.23 5.23 -22.84
CA ARG A 415 -20.18 3.96 -22.09
C ARG A 415 -19.16 3.01 -22.73
N LYS A 416 -17.99 2.82 -22.12
CA LYS A 416 -17.18 1.61 -22.37
C LYS A 416 -17.98 0.38 -21.88
N LYS A 417 -17.92 -0.71 -22.65
CA LYS A 417 -18.62 -1.98 -22.36
C LYS A 417 -18.03 -2.60 -21.08
N LEU A 418 -18.84 -2.74 -20.03
CA LEU A 418 -18.47 -3.28 -18.72
C LEU A 418 -18.28 -4.80 -18.76
N THR A 419 -17.26 -5.32 -18.06
CA THR A 419 -16.94 -6.76 -17.95
C THR A 419 -17.69 -7.48 -16.80
N TYR A 420 -18.68 -6.83 -16.19
CA TYR A 420 -19.37 -7.34 -15.00
C TYR A 420 -20.72 -8.00 -15.33
N SER A 421 -20.98 -9.18 -14.76
CA SER A 421 -22.27 -9.86 -14.84
C SER A 421 -23.41 -9.04 -14.22
N SER A 422 -24.55 -9.05 -14.90
CA SER A 422 -25.79 -8.30 -14.65
C SER A 422 -26.57 -8.72 -13.40
N GLU A 423 -26.10 -9.70 -12.63
CA GLU A 423 -26.67 -10.04 -11.32
C GLU A 423 -26.37 -8.91 -10.32
N SER A 424 -27.24 -7.89 -10.28
CA SER A 424 -27.28 -6.87 -9.24
C SER A 424 -28.24 -7.30 -8.15
N GLU A 425 -27.72 -7.43 -6.93
CA GLU A 425 -28.51 -7.26 -5.72
C GLU A 425 -29.04 -5.83 -5.73
N ASP A 426 -30.35 -5.69 -5.63
CA ASP A 426 -31.00 -4.40 -5.43
C ASP A 426 -30.51 -3.80 -4.12
N SER A 427 -29.95 -2.60 -4.18
CA SER A 427 -29.43 -1.88 -3.01
C SER A 427 -30.36 -0.74 -2.59
N GLU A 428 -31.53 -0.65 -3.20
CA GLU A 428 -32.58 0.28 -2.83
C GLU A 428 -33.24 -0.23 -1.54
N THR A 429 -33.03 0.51 -0.46
CA THR A 429 -33.74 0.32 0.80
C THR A 429 -35.06 1.09 0.75
N GLU A 430 -36.04 0.68 1.54
CA GLU A 430 -37.31 1.42 1.67
C GLU A 430 -37.07 2.88 2.08
N GLU A 431 -36.09 3.14 2.96
CA GLU A 431 -35.69 4.48 3.39
C GLU A 431 -35.13 5.33 2.24
N TYR A 432 -34.28 4.74 1.39
CA TYR A 432 -33.73 5.43 0.22
C TYR A 432 -34.82 5.71 -0.82
N LEU A 433 -35.73 4.75 -1.07
CA LEU A 433 -36.84 4.92 -2.01
C LEU A 433 -37.78 6.06 -1.61
N LYS A 434 -38.08 6.20 -0.32
CA LYS A 434 -38.92 7.28 0.22
C LYS A 434 -38.37 8.68 -0.08
N HIS A 435 -37.05 8.82 -0.07
CA HIS A 435 -36.38 10.12 -0.19
C HIS A 435 -35.66 10.31 -1.53
N LYS A 436 -35.76 9.36 -2.47
CA LYS A 436 -34.99 9.33 -3.71
C LYS A 436 -35.11 10.61 -4.53
N GLU A 437 -36.30 11.21 -4.57
CA GLU A 437 -36.59 12.45 -5.29
C GLU A 437 -36.03 13.71 -4.59
N GLN A 438 -35.75 13.62 -3.29
CA GLN A 438 -35.31 14.74 -2.43
C GLN A 438 -33.82 14.67 -2.08
N ILE A 439 -33.09 13.67 -2.58
CA ILE A 439 -31.65 13.56 -2.42
C ILE A 439 -30.97 14.37 -3.53
N ASN A 440 -30.15 15.34 -3.14
CA ASN A 440 -29.34 16.08 -4.10
C ASN A 440 -28.20 15.17 -4.62
N PRO A 441 -28.11 14.91 -5.93
CA PRO A 441 -27.06 14.05 -6.49
C PRO A 441 -25.64 14.58 -6.26
N VAL A 442 -25.47 15.89 -6.10
CA VAL A 442 -24.17 16.55 -5.86
C VAL A 442 -23.66 16.26 -4.46
N THR A 443 -24.48 16.51 -3.44
CA THR A 443 -24.10 16.32 -2.03
C THR A 443 -24.30 14.88 -1.57
N GLY A 444 -25.14 14.09 -2.24
CA GLY A 444 -25.47 12.72 -1.85
C GLY A 444 -26.30 12.62 -0.57
N CYS A 445 -26.89 13.72 -0.11
CA CYS A 445 -27.74 13.79 1.06
C CYS A 445 -29.10 14.42 0.75
N PHE A 446 -30.05 14.19 1.64
CA PHE A 446 -31.36 14.80 1.64
C PHE A 446 -31.24 16.33 1.74
N GLU A 447 -31.96 17.04 0.89
CA GLU A 447 -32.16 18.48 1.04
C GLU A 447 -33.64 18.75 1.34
N HIS A 448 -33.89 19.49 2.43
CA HIS A 448 -35.22 20.03 2.67
C HIS A 448 -35.62 20.93 1.48
N PRO A 449 -36.88 20.91 1.04
CA PRO A 449 -37.36 21.80 0.00
C PRO A 449 -37.01 23.25 0.36
N LYS A 450 -36.16 23.88 -0.45
CA LYS A 450 -35.80 25.29 -0.26
C LYS A 450 -37.02 26.14 -0.63
N PRO A 451 -37.27 27.26 0.07
CA PRO A 451 -38.30 28.21 -0.37
C PRO A 451 -38.00 28.64 -1.81
N ASN A 452 -39.05 28.89 -2.58
CA ASN A 452 -38.88 29.23 -3.99
C ASN A 452 -38.04 30.52 -4.08
N PRO A 453 -36.87 30.52 -4.73
CA PRO A 453 -36.01 31.70 -4.83
C PRO A 453 -36.71 32.91 -5.47
N LEU A 454 -37.79 32.65 -6.22
CA LEU A 454 -38.60 33.64 -6.93
C LEU A 454 -39.80 34.15 -6.10
N GLU A 455 -39.96 33.67 -4.87
CA GLU A 455 -41.03 34.08 -3.95
C GLU A 455 -40.73 35.50 -3.43
N GLY A 456 -41.58 36.46 -3.77
CA GLY A 456 -41.42 37.88 -3.42
C GLY A 456 -40.76 38.76 -4.51
N MET A 457 -40.35 38.19 -5.65
CA MET A 457 -39.85 38.96 -6.80
C MET A 457 -40.98 39.39 -7.76
N SER A 458 -40.89 40.61 -8.32
CA SER A 458 -41.78 41.04 -9.40
C SER A 458 -41.47 40.32 -10.72
N GLU A 459 -42.40 40.27 -11.68
CA GLU A 459 -42.17 39.60 -12.97
C GLU A 459 -40.96 40.19 -13.72
N GLU A 460 -40.79 41.51 -13.72
CA GLU A 460 -39.62 42.19 -14.32
C GLU A 460 -38.29 41.76 -13.68
N GLN A 461 -38.26 41.53 -12.36
CA GLN A 461 -37.07 41.04 -11.67
C GLN A 461 -36.75 39.59 -12.04
N LYS A 462 -37.77 38.74 -12.20
CA LYS A 462 -37.59 37.36 -12.65
C LYS A 462 -37.02 37.30 -14.06
N GLU A 463 -37.52 38.13 -14.97
CA GLU A 463 -36.99 38.24 -16.34
C GLU A 463 -35.55 38.74 -16.35
N TYR A 464 -35.23 39.76 -15.55
CA TYR A 464 -33.88 40.29 -15.44
C TYR A 464 -32.89 39.23 -14.92
N GLU A 465 -33.23 38.49 -13.86
CA GLU A 465 -32.39 37.40 -13.36
C GLU A 465 -32.28 36.23 -14.35
N ALA A 466 -33.37 35.90 -15.06
CA ALA A 466 -33.34 34.89 -16.11
C ALA A 466 -32.38 35.27 -17.26
N LEU A 467 -32.40 36.53 -17.69
CA LEU A 467 -31.46 37.05 -18.70
C LEU A 467 -30.00 37.02 -18.22
N GLN A 468 -29.76 37.35 -16.94
CA GLN A 468 -28.43 37.21 -16.33
C GLN A 468 -27.99 35.75 -16.30
N LEU A 469 -28.88 34.82 -15.97
CA LEU A 469 -28.60 33.39 -15.91
C LEU A 469 -28.33 32.82 -17.31
N VAL A 470 -29.09 33.22 -18.33
CA VAL A 470 -28.81 32.89 -19.74
C VAL A 470 -27.44 33.43 -20.16
N GLY A 471 -27.10 34.66 -19.78
CA GLY A 471 -25.78 35.23 -20.05
C GLY A 471 -24.63 34.50 -19.34
N LEU A 472 -24.86 34.03 -18.10
CA LEU A 472 -23.92 33.21 -17.35
C LEU A 472 -23.75 31.82 -17.98
N VAL A 473 -24.84 31.18 -18.40
CA VAL A 473 -24.81 29.90 -19.12
C VAL A 473 -24.08 30.07 -20.45
N ASP A 474 -24.39 31.08 -21.25
CA ASP A 474 -23.69 31.38 -22.51
C ASP A 474 -22.18 31.57 -22.29
N LYS A 475 -21.78 32.32 -21.25
CA LYS A 475 -20.37 32.43 -20.86
C LYS A 475 -19.77 31.08 -20.50
N LEU A 476 -20.44 30.29 -19.66
CA LEU A 476 -19.97 28.96 -19.24
C LEU A 476 -19.82 28.00 -20.42
N THR A 477 -20.79 27.99 -21.34
CA THR A 477 -20.77 27.17 -22.55
C THR A 477 -19.66 27.61 -23.50
N ARG A 478 -19.44 28.92 -23.68
CA ARG A 478 -18.33 29.46 -24.48
C ARG A 478 -16.97 29.11 -23.89
N PHE A 479 -16.80 29.24 -22.57
CA PHE A 479 -15.56 28.84 -21.90
C PHE A 479 -15.34 27.33 -21.98
N ALA A 480 -16.38 26.52 -21.79
CA ALA A 480 -16.30 25.06 -21.93
C ALA A 480 -15.91 24.64 -23.35
N LEU A 481 -16.45 25.29 -24.38
CA LEU A 481 -16.09 25.06 -25.79
C LEU A 481 -14.63 25.46 -26.09
N LEU A 482 -14.13 26.56 -25.53
CA LEU A 482 -12.74 26.99 -25.66
C LEU A 482 -11.76 25.97 -25.03
N PHE A 483 -12.07 25.47 -23.83
CA PHE A 483 -11.29 24.43 -23.16
C PHE A 483 -11.25 23.10 -23.94
N ILE A 484 -12.36 22.74 -24.61
CA ILE A 484 -12.43 21.55 -25.46
C ILE A 484 -11.53 21.67 -26.69
N TYR A 485 -11.46 22.87 -27.30
CA TYR A 485 -10.64 23.14 -28.48
C TYR A 485 -9.13 23.20 -28.17
N GLU A 486 -8.73 23.77 -27.04
CA GLU A 486 -7.29 23.80 -26.65
C GLU A 486 -6.74 22.42 -26.25
N TYR A 487 -7.58 21.52 -25.71
CA TYR A 487 -7.15 20.22 -25.19
C TYR A 487 -7.60 18.99 -26.01
N ASN A 488 -8.13 19.17 -27.21
CA ASN A 488 -8.39 18.11 -28.20
C ASN A 488 -9.29 16.95 -27.71
N ILE A 489 -10.33 17.25 -26.93
CA ILE A 489 -11.30 16.25 -26.47
C ILE A 489 -12.62 16.40 -27.27
N ILE A 490 -12.77 15.58 -28.33
CA ILE A 490 -13.96 15.43 -29.22
C ILE A 490 -14.01 16.43 -30.40
N ARG A 491 -13.86 15.91 -31.62
CA ARG A 491 -14.20 16.60 -32.88
C ARG A 491 -15.70 16.47 -33.14
N PHE A 492 -16.43 17.58 -33.06
CA PHE A 492 -17.74 17.76 -33.69
C PHE A 492 -17.72 19.11 -34.42
N ASP A 493 -18.13 19.13 -35.69
CA ASP A 493 -18.19 20.34 -36.52
C ASP A 493 -19.34 21.25 -36.07
N VAL A 494 -19.11 21.99 -35.00
CA VAL A 494 -20.06 22.95 -34.39
C VAL A 494 -19.99 24.33 -35.05
N TYR A 495 -18.95 24.62 -35.85
CA TYR A 495 -18.71 25.94 -36.44
C TYR A 495 -19.82 26.42 -37.39
N ASN A 496 -20.59 25.52 -38.00
CA ASN A 496 -21.64 25.93 -38.93
C ASN A 496 -22.96 26.31 -38.24
N ILE A 497 -23.32 25.75 -37.09
CA ILE A 497 -24.63 26.01 -36.47
C ILE A 497 -24.73 27.43 -35.88
N PHE A 498 -23.62 27.96 -35.35
CA PHE A 498 -23.62 29.26 -34.68
C PHE A 498 -23.52 30.47 -35.62
N GLY A 499 -23.05 30.29 -36.85
CA GLY A 499 -23.13 31.33 -37.89
C GLY A 499 -24.58 31.66 -38.24
N TYR A 500 -25.43 30.65 -38.35
CA TYR A 500 -26.84 30.81 -38.73
C TYR A 500 -27.73 31.46 -37.65
N PHE A 501 -27.41 31.32 -36.35
CA PHE A 501 -28.12 32.03 -35.28
C PHE A 501 -27.79 33.53 -35.25
N ARG A 502 -26.55 33.90 -35.60
CA ARG A 502 -26.09 35.30 -35.57
C ARG A 502 -26.56 36.11 -36.78
N GLU A 503 -26.80 35.44 -37.91
CA GLU A 503 -27.33 36.03 -39.14
C GLU A 503 -28.87 36.02 -39.22
N GLY A 504 -29.56 35.55 -38.17
CA GLY A 504 -31.03 35.52 -38.13
C GLY A 504 -31.67 34.45 -39.02
N VAL A 505 -30.91 33.44 -39.44
CA VAL A 505 -31.38 32.37 -40.34
C VAL A 505 -32.06 31.23 -39.56
N VAL A 506 -31.79 31.09 -38.26
CA VAL A 506 -32.42 30.10 -37.36
C VAL A 506 -33.05 30.82 -36.17
N HIS A 507 -34.38 30.68 -36.03
CA HIS A 507 -35.15 31.16 -34.89
C HIS A 507 -35.39 30.03 -33.88
N PRO A 508 -35.39 30.30 -32.56
CA PRO A 508 -35.90 29.34 -31.58
C PRO A 508 -37.36 29.01 -31.94
N CYS A 509 -37.73 27.73 -31.81
CA CYS A 509 -39.03 27.23 -32.19
C CYS A 509 -39.64 26.39 -31.06
N ARG A 510 -40.95 26.48 -30.87
CA ARG A 510 -41.76 25.53 -30.10
C ARG A 510 -42.33 24.45 -31.02
N ILE A 511 -42.72 23.30 -30.48
CA ILE A 511 -43.42 22.27 -31.27
C ILE A 511 -44.92 22.61 -31.22
N GLY A 512 -45.55 22.86 -32.36
CA GLY A 512 -47.01 23.07 -32.40
C GLY A 512 -47.79 21.78 -32.16
N ASP A 513 -49.08 21.88 -31.86
CA ASP A 513 -49.98 20.72 -31.67
C ASP A 513 -50.04 19.76 -32.88
N ASP A 514 -49.56 20.21 -34.04
CA ASP A 514 -49.39 19.45 -35.28
C ASP A 514 -48.04 18.72 -35.40
N GLY A 515 -47.20 18.77 -34.35
CA GLY A 515 -45.89 18.15 -34.28
C GLY A 515 -44.80 18.86 -35.11
N ARG A 516 -45.08 20.07 -35.61
CA ARG A 516 -44.15 20.84 -36.45
C ARG A 516 -43.55 22.03 -35.70
N PRO A 517 -42.27 22.37 -35.94
CA PRO A 517 -41.61 23.50 -35.29
C PRO A 517 -42.20 24.84 -35.77
N LYS A 518 -42.61 25.69 -34.81
CA LYS A 518 -43.09 27.06 -35.03
C LYS A 518 -42.17 28.05 -34.31
N PRO A 519 -41.71 29.11 -34.97
CA PRO A 519 -40.84 30.12 -34.34
C PRO A 519 -41.55 30.81 -33.18
N ILE A 520 -40.81 31.10 -32.11
CA ILE A 520 -41.31 31.85 -30.94
C ILE A 520 -40.86 33.31 -31.00
N GLU A 521 -41.70 34.23 -30.55
CA GLU A 521 -41.41 35.67 -30.55
C GLU A 521 -40.81 36.13 -29.22
N HIS A 522 -41.15 35.45 -28.12
CA HIS A 522 -40.65 35.74 -26.78
C HIS A 522 -40.05 34.52 -26.08
N VAL A 523 -38.94 34.69 -25.35
CA VAL A 523 -38.22 33.60 -24.67
C VAL A 523 -39.06 32.92 -23.56
N LEU A 524 -40.04 33.64 -22.99
CA LEU A 524 -40.95 33.08 -21.99
C LEU A 524 -41.95 32.06 -22.58
N GLU A 525 -42.16 32.03 -23.90
CA GLU A 525 -42.97 31.00 -24.55
C GLU A 525 -42.35 29.60 -24.42
N LEU A 526 -41.04 29.51 -24.14
CA LEU A 526 -40.36 28.24 -23.82
C LEU A 526 -40.77 27.68 -22.46
N GLN A 527 -41.38 28.48 -21.58
CA GLN A 527 -41.87 28.00 -20.28
C GLN A 527 -43.16 27.20 -20.39
N GLU A 528 -43.97 27.40 -21.44
CA GLU A 528 -45.25 26.69 -21.61
C GLU A 528 -45.06 25.18 -21.88
N GLU A 529 -43.92 24.77 -22.43
CA GLU A 529 -43.54 23.36 -22.69
C GLU A 529 -42.50 22.79 -21.72
N LEU A 530 -42.06 23.54 -20.69
CA LEU A 530 -41.35 22.90 -19.59
C LEU A 530 -42.30 21.88 -18.96
N PRO A 531 -41.90 20.59 -18.81
CA PRO A 531 -42.81 19.58 -18.32
C PRO A 531 -43.39 20.04 -17.00
N LYS A 532 -44.73 20.15 -16.92
CA LYS A 532 -45.49 20.32 -15.68
C LYS A 532 -45.28 19.07 -14.81
N GLN A 533 -44.09 18.90 -14.27
CA GLN A 533 -43.86 18.02 -13.14
C GLN A 533 -44.32 18.78 -11.90
N GLN A 534 -45.32 18.19 -11.25
CA GLN A 534 -45.92 18.58 -9.96
C GLN A 534 -47.08 19.58 -9.99
N TYR A 535 -48.21 19.19 -10.58
CA TYR A 535 -49.52 19.47 -9.97
C TYR A 535 -50.46 18.29 -10.17
N THR A 536 -50.42 17.33 -9.24
CA THR A 536 -51.60 16.53 -8.89
C THR A 536 -51.45 16.05 -7.46
N ARG A 537 -52.13 16.76 -6.55
CA ARG A 537 -52.63 16.15 -5.31
C ARG A 537 -53.71 15.14 -5.70
N GLN A 538 -53.74 14.04 -4.97
CA GLN A 538 -54.81 13.06 -4.98
C GLN A 538 -56.15 13.69 -4.59
N ASP A 539 -57.21 13.09 -5.11
CA ASP A 539 -58.59 12.88 -4.61
C ASP A 539 -59.52 12.96 -5.85
N SER A 540 -60.40 12.03 -6.19
CA SER A 540 -61.08 10.97 -5.44
C SER A 540 -61.89 10.10 -6.44
N ASP A 541 -62.09 8.83 -6.08
CA ASP A 541 -63.26 7.96 -6.29
C ASP A 541 -63.86 7.63 -7.68
N SER A 542 -64.13 6.32 -7.84
CA SER A 542 -65.22 5.65 -8.61
C SER A 542 -65.37 5.98 -10.11
N ASP A 543 -65.39 5.05 -11.06
CA ASP A 543 -65.90 3.67 -11.12
C ASP A 543 -65.01 2.79 -12.02
#